data_AF-A0A916DE85-F1
#
_entry.id   AF-A0A916DE85-F1
#
_cell.length_a   1.000
_cell.length_b   1.000
_cell.length_c   1.000
_cell.angle_alpha   90.00
_cell.angle_beta   90.00
_cell.angle_gamma   90.00
#
_symmetry.space_group_name_H-M   'P 1'
#
loop_
_entity.id
_entity.type
_entity.pdbx_description
1 polymer ?
#
loop_
_entity_poly.entity_id
_entity_poly.type
_entity_poly.pdbx_seq_one_letter_code
_entity_poly.pdbx_strand_id
1 'polypeptide(L)'
;MKKPLATVVISSFIFAALSGLSIAAENKEPIEPIKAAKPANPALAELGKKLYFDPRLSKSGFISCNSCHNLSMGGTDNIKTSIGHNWTQGPINAPTVLNSSLNLAQFWDGRAADLKAQAGGPIANPGEMAFTHELAVDVLQSIPGYVAEFRKTFGKEKISIEEVTLAIAAFEETLVTPNSRFDKWLKGDKKALTTTELAGYNLFKSSGCIACHNGPAVGGNSFQKMGLVEPYKANSPAEGRSAVTGKDSDRFNFKVPTLRNVELTYPYFHDGEAATLTDAVDTMGRLQLGKKFTADENAKIVAFLKTLTGDQPSFKLPQLPPSSDKTPRPQPFGK
;
A
#
# COMPACT_ATOMS: atom_id res chain seq x y z
N MET A 1 -84.88 -21.39 48.93
CA MET A 1 -84.27 -20.09 49.27
C MET A 1 -82.81 -20.12 48.86
N LYS A 2 -82.45 -19.35 47.83
CA LYS A 2 -81.11 -19.29 47.23
C LYS A 2 -80.16 -18.50 48.15
N LYS A 3 -78.98 -19.06 48.47
CA LYS A 3 -77.83 -18.34 49.06
C LYS A 3 -76.71 -18.19 48.01
N PRO A 4 -75.88 -17.13 48.06
CA PRO A 4 -75.08 -16.70 46.92
C PRO A 4 -73.59 -17.06 46.99
N LEU A 5 -73.01 -17.09 45.78
CA LEU A 5 -71.64 -16.80 45.32
C LEU A 5 -70.44 -16.89 46.29
N ALA A 6 -69.42 -17.66 45.86
CA ALA A 6 -68.02 -17.24 45.91
C ALA A 6 -67.29 -17.80 44.68
N THR A 7 -67.12 -16.96 43.65
CA THR A 7 -66.30 -17.23 42.47
C THR A 7 -64.86 -16.91 42.82
N VAL A 8 -63.97 -17.90 42.77
CA VAL A 8 -62.53 -17.69 42.97
C VAL A 8 -61.93 -17.22 41.64
N VAL A 9 -61.50 -15.97 41.59
CA VAL A 9 -60.70 -15.40 40.49
C VAL A 9 -59.23 -15.56 40.88
N ILE A 10 -58.52 -16.49 40.23
CA ILE A 10 -57.06 -16.58 40.32
C ILE A 10 -56.48 -15.63 39.28
N SER A 11 -55.90 -14.53 39.73
CA SER A 11 -55.19 -13.57 38.89
C SER A 11 -53.68 -13.81 39.00
N SER A 12 -53.11 -14.12 37.83
CA SER A 12 -51.75 -14.01 37.32
C SER A 12 -50.58 -13.57 38.23
N PHE A 13 -49.46 -14.29 38.14
CA PHE A 13 -48.14 -13.69 37.93
C PHE A 13 -47.27 -14.62 37.08
N ILE A 14 -47.23 -14.37 35.76
CA ILE A 14 -46.21 -14.97 34.89
C ILE A 14 -44.97 -14.07 35.03
N PHE A 15 -43.95 -14.57 35.74
CA PHE A 15 -42.62 -13.98 35.72
C PHE A 15 -42.01 -14.25 34.33
N ALA A 16 -42.08 -13.25 33.44
CA ALA A 16 -41.28 -13.25 32.23
C ALA A 16 -39.82 -13.00 32.63
N ALA A 17 -38.99 -14.04 32.57
CA ALA A 17 -37.55 -13.90 32.69
C ALA A 17 -37.04 -13.07 31.49
N LEU A 18 -36.75 -11.79 31.71
CA LEU A 18 -35.94 -11.02 30.78
C LEU A 18 -34.52 -11.57 30.81
N SER A 19 -34.21 -12.46 29.88
CA SER A 19 -32.84 -12.77 29.50
C SER A 19 -32.23 -11.50 28.90
N GLY A 20 -31.40 -10.82 29.69
CA GLY A 20 -30.56 -9.74 29.20
C GLY A 20 -29.60 -10.29 28.16
N LEU A 21 -29.91 -10.06 26.89
CA LEU A 21 -28.93 -10.14 25.80
C LEU A 21 -27.89 -9.06 26.07
N SER A 22 -26.79 -9.43 26.72
CA SER A 22 -25.55 -8.65 26.64
C SER A 22 -25.13 -8.66 25.18
N ILE A 23 -25.48 -7.60 24.44
CA ILE A 23 -24.77 -7.22 23.24
C ILE A 23 -23.39 -6.82 23.73
N ALA A 24 -22.44 -7.76 23.71
CA ALA A 24 -21.04 -7.41 23.81
C ALA A 24 -20.79 -6.39 22.69
N ALA A 25 -20.53 -5.14 23.06
CA ALA A 25 -20.03 -4.16 22.12
C ALA A 25 -18.74 -4.76 21.56
N GLU A 26 -18.76 -5.23 20.31
CA GLU A 26 -17.54 -5.53 19.57
C GLU A 26 -16.74 -4.22 19.57
N ASN A 27 -15.73 -4.14 20.44
CA ASN A 27 -14.74 -3.08 20.39
C ASN A 27 -14.03 -3.22 19.04
N LYS A 28 -14.58 -2.56 18.01
CA LYS A 28 -13.98 -2.53 16.69
C LYS A 28 -12.63 -1.83 16.81
N GLU A 29 -11.56 -2.62 16.71
CA GLU A 29 -10.21 -2.08 16.66
C GLU A 29 -10.09 -1.19 15.41
N PRO A 30 -9.37 -0.06 15.49
CA PRO A 30 -9.23 0.89 14.39
C PRO A 30 -8.31 0.39 13.26
N ILE A 31 -7.65 -0.76 13.47
CA ILE A 31 -6.88 -1.48 12.44
C ILE A 31 -7.55 -2.83 12.22
N GLU A 32 -7.70 -3.20 10.95
CA GLU A 32 -8.28 -4.47 10.54
C GLU A 32 -7.22 -5.39 9.93
N PRO A 33 -7.36 -6.72 10.03
CA PRO A 33 -6.44 -7.64 9.38
C PRO A 33 -6.45 -7.54 7.85
N ILE A 34 -5.28 -7.71 7.22
CA ILE A 34 -5.20 -7.86 5.77
C ILE A 34 -5.83 -9.20 5.35
N LYS A 35 -6.72 -9.13 4.37
CA LYS A 35 -7.32 -10.31 3.73
C LYS A 35 -6.37 -10.80 2.64
N ALA A 36 -6.21 -12.12 2.53
CA ALA A 36 -5.45 -12.70 1.43
C ALA A 36 -6.10 -12.35 0.09
N ALA A 37 -5.28 -12.02 -0.91
CA ALA A 37 -5.77 -11.71 -2.25
C ALA A 37 -6.40 -12.94 -2.90
N LYS A 38 -7.47 -12.70 -3.67
CA LYS A 38 -8.11 -13.68 -4.54
C LYS A 38 -8.24 -13.06 -5.92
N PRO A 39 -7.24 -13.22 -6.81
CA PRO A 39 -7.28 -12.59 -8.12
C PRO A 39 -8.51 -13.06 -8.88
N ALA A 40 -9.34 -12.12 -9.36
CA ALA A 40 -10.53 -12.43 -10.13
C ALA A 40 -10.17 -13.12 -11.47
N ASN A 41 -9.02 -12.75 -12.05
CA ASN A 41 -8.50 -13.36 -13.27
C ASN A 41 -7.00 -13.71 -13.07
N PRO A 42 -6.68 -14.97 -12.71
CA PRO A 42 -5.30 -15.40 -12.53
C PRO A 42 -4.42 -15.28 -13.77
N ALA A 43 -4.99 -15.44 -14.98
CA ALA A 43 -4.23 -15.30 -16.22
C ALA A 43 -3.82 -13.85 -16.50
N LEU A 44 -4.69 -12.90 -16.16
CA LEU A 44 -4.40 -11.47 -16.23
C LEU A 44 -3.31 -11.07 -15.24
N ALA A 45 -3.38 -11.56 -13.99
CA ALA A 45 -2.33 -11.33 -12.99
C ALA A 45 -0.99 -11.95 -13.39
N GLU A 46 -0.98 -13.12 -14.04
CA GLU A 46 0.26 -13.73 -14.52
C GLU A 46 0.90 -12.93 -15.67
N LEU A 47 0.10 -12.38 -16.58
CA LEU A 47 0.58 -11.46 -17.60
C LEU A 47 1.13 -10.17 -16.97
N GLY A 48 0.41 -9.61 -16.00
CA GLY A 48 0.84 -8.45 -15.22
C GLY A 48 2.17 -8.66 -14.53
N LYS A 49 2.37 -9.82 -13.92
CA LYS A 49 3.63 -10.20 -13.28
C LYS A 49 4.78 -10.19 -14.27
N LYS A 50 4.59 -10.71 -15.49
CA LYS A 50 5.65 -10.65 -16.52
C LYS A 50 6.00 -9.20 -16.86
N LEU A 51 4.98 -8.36 -17.10
CA LEU A 51 5.16 -6.95 -17.44
C LEU A 51 5.84 -6.16 -16.31
N TYR A 52 5.47 -6.40 -15.06
CA TYR A 52 6.08 -5.77 -13.88
C TYR A 52 7.60 -6.03 -13.80
N PHE A 53 8.03 -7.22 -14.23
CA PHE A 53 9.43 -7.62 -14.25
C PHE A 53 10.12 -7.40 -15.61
N ASP A 54 9.42 -6.90 -16.64
CA ASP A 54 9.99 -6.77 -17.98
C ASP A 54 10.74 -5.44 -18.13
N PRO A 55 12.08 -5.45 -18.20
CA PRO A 55 12.84 -4.22 -18.29
C PRO A 55 12.72 -3.56 -19.67
N ARG A 56 12.16 -4.25 -20.67
CA ARG A 56 11.95 -3.72 -22.03
C ARG A 56 10.79 -2.72 -22.11
N LEU A 57 10.06 -2.50 -21.01
CA LEU A 57 9.16 -1.36 -20.87
C LEU A 57 9.90 -0.04 -20.60
N SER A 58 11.22 -0.08 -20.38
CA SER A 58 12.08 1.11 -20.31
C SER A 58 12.86 1.32 -21.60
N LYS A 59 13.19 2.60 -21.87
CA LYS A 59 14.03 2.96 -23.01
C LYS A 59 15.39 2.26 -22.99
N SER A 60 15.98 2.05 -21.81
CA SER A 60 17.27 1.38 -21.67
C SER A 60 17.20 -0.14 -21.81
N GLY A 61 16.02 -0.75 -21.74
CA GLY A 61 15.88 -2.20 -21.62
C GLY A 61 16.44 -2.78 -20.32
N PHE A 62 16.64 -1.94 -19.29
CA PHE A 62 17.27 -2.31 -18.02
C PHE A 62 16.39 -2.06 -16.79
N ILE A 63 15.47 -1.09 -16.87
CA ILE A 63 14.61 -0.69 -15.75
C ILE A 63 13.24 -1.36 -15.91
N SER A 64 12.78 -2.03 -14.86
CA SER A 64 11.43 -2.60 -14.73
C SER A 64 10.72 -1.98 -13.53
N CYS A 65 9.44 -2.26 -13.31
CA CYS A 65 8.77 -1.87 -12.06
C CYS A 65 9.50 -2.44 -10.84
N ASN A 66 9.98 -3.69 -10.93
CA ASN A 66 10.76 -4.34 -9.87
C ASN A 66 12.12 -3.69 -9.59
N SER A 67 12.64 -2.82 -10.47
CA SER A 67 13.89 -2.09 -10.22
C SER A 67 13.73 -1.06 -9.11
N CYS A 68 12.60 -0.34 -9.09
CA CYS A 68 12.28 0.68 -8.09
C CYS A 68 11.37 0.15 -6.96
N HIS A 69 10.63 -0.93 -7.24
CA HIS A 69 9.69 -1.56 -6.31
C HIS A 69 10.06 -3.04 -6.13
N ASN A 70 11.22 -3.30 -5.54
CA ASN A 70 11.80 -4.63 -5.50
C ASN A 70 11.02 -5.55 -4.55
N LEU A 71 10.36 -6.56 -5.10
CA LEU A 71 9.51 -7.48 -4.34
C LEU A 71 10.29 -8.43 -3.43
N SER A 72 11.61 -8.54 -3.61
CA SER A 72 12.49 -9.24 -2.66
C SER A 72 12.88 -8.37 -1.44
N MET A 73 12.57 -7.08 -1.45
CA MET A 73 12.98 -6.10 -0.44
C MET A 73 11.83 -5.23 0.09
N GLY A 74 10.62 -5.79 0.17
CA GLY A 74 9.46 -5.05 0.70
C GLY A 74 8.78 -4.10 -0.30
N GLY A 75 9.06 -4.24 -1.61
CA GLY A 75 8.39 -3.50 -2.68
C GLY A 75 8.87 -2.07 -2.88
N THR A 76 10.09 -1.75 -2.45
CA THR A 76 10.78 -0.46 -2.68
C THR A 76 12.22 -0.70 -3.17
N ASP A 77 12.96 0.35 -3.48
CA ASP A 77 14.39 0.30 -3.85
C ASP A 77 15.34 0.55 -2.67
N ASN A 78 14.79 0.86 -1.49
CA ASN A 78 15.50 1.10 -0.24
C ASN A 78 16.63 2.16 -0.33
N ILE A 79 16.40 3.22 -1.11
CA ILE A 79 17.27 4.39 -1.23
C ILE A 79 16.46 5.67 -1.03
N LYS A 80 17.12 6.82 -0.81
CA LYS A 80 16.43 8.10 -0.54
C LYS A 80 15.40 8.42 -1.62
N THR A 81 15.84 8.37 -2.88
CA THR A 81 15.03 8.64 -4.07
C THR A 81 15.47 7.72 -5.19
N SER A 82 14.54 7.28 -6.04
CA SER A 82 14.82 6.28 -7.08
C SER A 82 15.89 6.71 -8.08
N ILE A 83 16.56 5.71 -8.67
CA ILE A 83 17.49 5.87 -9.78
C ILE A 83 16.77 5.50 -11.07
N GLY A 84 16.61 6.46 -11.97
CA GLY A 84 15.98 6.27 -13.26
C GLY A 84 16.96 6.08 -14.42
N HIS A 85 16.45 6.29 -15.64
CA HIS A 85 17.23 6.25 -16.86
C HIS A 85 18.45 7.19 -16.78
N ASN A 86 19.59 6.76 -17.35
CA ASN A 86 20.89 7.44 -17.26
C ASN A 86 21.34 7.75 -15.83
N TRP A 87 20.94 6.93 -14.86
CA TRP A 87 21.25 7.12 -13.44
C TRP A 87 20.71 8.44 -12.86
N THR A 88 19.65 8.97 -13.45
CA THR A 88 19.02 10.20 -12.98
C THR A 88 18.45 9.98 -11.59
N GLN A 89 18.79 10.87 -10.65
CA GLN A 89 18.21 10.86 -9.32
C GLN A 89 16.77 11.41 -9.37
N GLY A 90 15.80 10.61 -8.94
CA GLY A 90 14.39 11.01 -8.83
C GLY A 90 14.14 12.06 -7.74
N PRO A 91 12.99 12.74 -7.76
CA PRO A 91 12.70 13.84 -6.82
C PRO A 91 12.12 13.39 -5.48
N ILE A 92 11.76 12.11 -5.34
CA ILE A 92 10.95 11.60 -4.23
C ILE A 92 11.27 10.12 -3.96
N ASN A 93 11.04 9.67 -2.72
CA ASN A 93 11.17 8.29 -2.28
C ASN A 93 10.11 7.38 -2.93
N ALA A 94 10.50 6.18 -3.36
CA ALA A 94 9.60 5.21 -3.95
C ALA A 94 8.71 4.55 -2.86
N PRO A 95 7.38 4.75 -2.88
CA PRO A 95 6.50 4.06 -1.94
C PRO A 95 6.45 2.56 -2.27
N THR A 96 6.09 1.73 -1.28
CA THR A 96 5.90 0.30 -1.55
C THR A 96 4.67 0.02 -2.42
N VAL A 97 4.79 -0.93 -3.34
CA VAL A 97 3.62 -1.51 -4.04
C VAL A 97 2.83 -2.48 -3.17
N LEU A 98 3.40 -2.96 -2.06
CA LEU A 98 2.75 -3.92 -1.17
C LEU A 98 1.53 -3.29 -0.49
N ASN A 99 0.36 -3.91 -0.65
CA ASN A 99 -0.95 -3.41 -0.22
C ASN A 99 -1.37 -2.07 -0.85
N SER A 100 -0.73 -1.63 -1.94
CA SER A 100 -1.03 -0.37 -2.62
C SER A 100 -2.46 -0.32 -3.20
N SER A 101 -3.07 -1.48 -3.47
CA SER A 101 -4.48 -1.62 -3.84
C SER A 101 -5.47 -1.12 -2.79
N LEU A 102 -5.01 -0.92 -1.54
CA LEU A 102 -5.81 -0.39 -0.44
C LEU A 102 -5.72 1.14 -0.30
N ASN A 103 -4.88 1.80 -1.10
CA ASN A 103 -4.78 3.25 -1.09
C ASN A 103 -6.03 3.89 -1.70
N LEU A 104 -6.47 5.05 -1.17
CA LEU A 104 -7.55 5.85 -1.76
C LEU A 104 -7.22 6.44 -3.14
N ALA A 105 -5.92 6.61 -3.40
CA ALA A 105 -5.32 7.14 -4.62
C ALA A 105 -3.83 6.75 -4.64
N GLN A 106 -3.18 6.78 -5.80
CA GLN A 106 -1.77 6.42 -5.96
C GLN A 106 -0.86 7.65 -6.08
N PHE A 107 0.45 7.43 -5.91
CA PHE A 107 1.48 8.45 -5.65
C PHE A 107 1.31 9.20 -4.32
N TRP A 108 2.37 9.91 -3.92
CA TRP A 108 2.40 10.71 -2.69
C TRP A 108 1.38 11.86 -2.69
N ASP A 109 1.08 12.43 -3.85
CA ASP A 109 0.13 13.53 -4.06
C ASP A 109 -1.26 13.05 -4.50
N GLY A 110 -1.47 11.74 -4.66
CA GLY A 110 -2.76 11.20 -5.07
C GLY A 110 -3.19 11.58 -6.50
N ARG A 111 -2.25 11.90 -7.40
CA ARG A 111 -2.58 12.34 -8.77
C ARG A 111 -3.15 11.23 -9.66
N ALA A 112 -2.96 9.96 -9.30
CA ALA A 112 -3.54 8.83 -10.00
C ALA A 112 -4.66 8.22 -9.14
N ALA A 113 -5.84 8.00 -9.73
CA ALA A 113 -7.02 7.53 -9.01
C ALA A 113 -6.87 6.07 -8.52
N ASP A 114 -6.20 5.22 -9.29
CA ASP A 114 -6.03 3.80 -9.02
C ASP A 114 -4.70 3.26 -9.59
N LEU A 115 -4.44 1.96 -9.39
CA LEU A 115 -3.22 1.28 -9.86
C LEU A 115 -3.08 1.31 -11.38
N LYS A 116 -4.20 1.14 -12.10
CA LYS A 116 -4.19 1.16 -13.57
C LYS A 116 -3.77 2.53 -14.11
N ALA A 117 -4.34 3.60 -13.55
CA ALA A 117 -3.96 4.97 -13.89
C ALA A 117 -2.51 5.28 -13.51
N GLN A 118 -2.01 4.70 -12.41
CA GLN A 118 -0.62 4.87 -11.96
C GLN A 118 0.38 4.21 -12.92
N ALA A 119 0.13 2.96 -13.33
CA ALA A 119 1.11 2.12 -14.04
C ALA A 119 1.60 2.71 -15.38
N GLY A 120 0.78 3.54 -16.03
CA GLY A 120 1.18 4.23 -17.26
C GLY A 120 2.18 5.38 -17.04
N GLY A 121 2.20 5.98 -15.85
CA GLY A 121 3.05 7.13 -15.53
C GLY A 121 4.55 6.82 -15.65
N PRO A 122 5.08 5.81 -14.93
CA PRO A 122 6.51 5.52 -14.91
C PRO A 122 7.11 5.13 -16.26
N ILE A 123 6.32 4.44 -17.10
CA ILE A 123 6.73 4.07 -18.47
C ILE A 123 7.12 5.31 -19.27
N ALA A 124 6.33 6.38 -19.17
CA ALA A 124 6.52 7.61 -19.94
C ALA A 124 7.38 8.68 -19.22
N ASN A 125 7.72 8.47 -17.94
CA ASN A 125 8.42 9.48 -17.16
C ASN A 125 9.93 9.51 -17.51
N PRO A 126 10.47 10.65 -17.98
CA PRO A 126 11.88 10.77 -18.39
C PRO A 126 12.87 10.58 -17.23
N GLY A 127 12.45 10.82 -15.98
CA GLY A 127 13.26 10.58 -14.79
C GLY A 127 13.17 9.15 -14.25
N GLU A 128 12.38 8.27 -14.86
CA GLU A 128 12.16 6.88 -14.43
C GLU A 128 12.49 5.91 -15.58
N MET A 129 11.50 5.40 -16.31
CA MET A 129 11.71 4.41 -17.40
C MET A 129 12.01 5.07 -18.76
N ALA A 130 11.71 6.38 -18.88
CA ALA A 130 12.05 7.26 -20.00
C ALA A 130 11.62 6.78 -21.38
N PHE A 131 10.47 6.10 -21.47
CA PHE A 131 9.94 5.56 -22.72
C PHE A 131 8.69 6.32 -23.19
N THR A 132 7.96 5.78 -24.18
CA THR A 132 6.62 6.26 -24.54
C THR A 132 5.66 5.08 -24.55
N HIS A 133 4.36 5.35 -24.44
CA HIS A 133 3.34 4.30 -24.48
C HIS A 133 3.31 3.58 -25.83
N GLU A 134 3.51 4.33 -26.92
CA GLU A 134 3.56 3.79 -28.28
C GLU A 134 4.74 2.83 -28.42
N LEU A 135 5.95 3.25 -28.00
CA LEU A 135 7.13 2.40 -28.11
C LEU A 135 7.04 1.18 -27.19
N ALA A 136 6.45 1.30 -26.01
CA ALA A 136 6.18 0.17 -25.12
C ALA A 136 5.25 -0.85 -25.79
N VAL A 137 4.15 -0.38 -26.40
CA VAL A 137 3.24 -1.25 -27.15
C VAL A 137 3.93 -1.87 -28.36
N ASP A 138 4.72 -1.13 -29.13
CA ASP A 138 5.45 -1.65 -30.29
C ASP A 138 6.45 -2.76 -29.90
N VAL A 139 7.15 -2.58 -28.78
CA VAL A 139 8.02 -3.62 -28.19
C VAL A 139 7.21 -4.88 -27.90
N LEU A 140 6.11 -4.78 -27.15
CA LEU A 140 5.29 -5.94 -26.78
C LEU A 140 4.66 -6.60 -28.01
N GLN A 141 4.15 -5.80 -28.96
CA GLN A 141 3.50 -6.26 -30.19
C GLN A 141 4.47 -7.03 -31.11
N SER A 142 5.76 -6.70 -31.05
CA SER A 142 6.82 -7.38 -31.82
C SER A 142 7.23 -8.76 -31.27
N ILE A 143 6.77 -9.12 -30.07
CA ILE A 143 7.16 -10.35 -29.35
C ILE A 143 6.03 -11.38 -29.46
N PRO A 144 6.18 -12.47 -30.26
CA PRO A 144 5.11 -13.43 -30.48
C PRO A 144 4.53 -14.05 -29.21
N GLY A 145 5.38 -14.27 -28.19
CA GLY A 145 4.95 -14.77 -26.89
C GLY A 145 3.97 -13.84 -26.19
N TYR A 146 4.23 -12.53 -26.19
CA TYR A 146 3.29 -11.56 -25.62
C TYR A 146 2.01 -11.47 -26.43
N VAL A 147 2.08 -11.41 -27.77
CA VAL A 147 0.87 -11.40 -28.60
C VAL A 147 -0.04 -12.59 -28.30
N ALA A 148 0.53 -13.79 -28.15
CA ALA A 148 -0.23 -14.98 -27.77
C ALA A 148 -0.86 -14.88 -26.38
N GLU A 149 -0.14 -14.34 -25.40
CA GLU A 149 -0.62 -14.15 -24.03
C GLU A 149 -1.71 -13.07 -23.93
N PHE A 150 -1.54 -11.93 -24.60
CA PHE A 150 -2.57 -10.88 -24.68
C PHE A 150 -3.82 -11.40 -25.40
N ARG A 151 -3.67 -12.15 -26.51
CA ARG A 151 -4.80 -12.80 -27.17
C ARG A 151 -5.54 -13.76 -26.26
N LYS A 152 -4.82 -14.55 -25.46
CA LYS A 152 -5.42 -15.47 -24.49
C LYS A 152 -6.20 -14.74 -23.39
N THR A 153 -5.68 -13.59 -22.94
CA THR A 153 -6.25 -12.85 -21.80
C THR A 153 -7.38 -11.89 -22.20
N PHE A 154 -7.25 -11.23 -23.35
CA PHE A 154 -8.16 -10.15 -23.79
C PHE A 154 -8.95 -10.49 -25.07
N GLY A 155 -8.63 -11.60 -25.75
CA GLY A 155 -9.32 -12.02 -26.97
C GLY A 155 -8.95 -11.19 -28.22
N LYS A 156 -7.86 -10.42 -28.18
CA LYS A 156 -7.42 -9.53 -29.27
C LYS A 156 -5.94 -9.70 -29.58
N GLU A 157 -5.57 -9.47 -30.83
CA GLU A 157 -4.16 -9.56 -31.27
C GLU A 157 -3.39 -8.25 -31.13
N LYS A 158 -4.09 -7.12 -31.22
CA LYS A 158 -3.49 -5.79 -31.06
C LYS A 158 -3.43 -5.44 -29.57
N ILE A 159 -2.22 -5.24 -29.06
CA ILE A 159 -1.94 -4.83 -27.69
C ILE A 159 -2.19 -3.33 -27.56
N SER A 160 -2.76 -2.90 -26.43
CA SER A 160 -2.89 -1.47 -26.08
C SER A 160 -2.29 -1.15 -24.71
N ILE A 161 -1.96 0.12 -24.47
CA ILE A 161 -1.42 0.55 -23.17
C ILE A 161 -2.42 0.36 -22.04
N GLU A 162 -3.72 0.45 -22.33
CA GLU A 162 -4.80 0.20 -21.38
C GLU A 162 -4.83 -1.26 -20.92
N GLU A 163 -4.51 -2.21 -21.81
CA GLU A 163 -4.41 -3.64 -21.50
C GLU A 163 -3.13 -3.95 -20.72
N VAL A 164 -2.01 -3.29 -21.07
CA VAL A 164 -0.73 -3.39 -20.34
C VAL A 164 -0.90 -2.93 -18.89
N THR A 165 -1.43 -1.72 -18.70
CA THR A 165 -1.64 -1.13 -17.36
C THR A 165 -2.69 -1.90 -16.56
N LEU A 166 -3.74 -2.42 -17.19
CA LEU A 166 -4.72 -3.26 -16.53
C LEU A 166 -4.12 -4.60 -16.07
N ALA A 167 -3.26 -5.22 -16.88
CA ALA A 167 -2.56 -6.44 -16.48
C ALA A 167 -1.63 -6.19 -15.29
N ILE A 168 -0.80 -5.14 -15.34
CA ILE A 168 0.09 -4.75 -14.23
C ILE A 168 -0.72 -4.51 -12.95
N ALA A 169 -1.79 -3.70 -13.02
CA ALA A 169 -2.66 -3.43 -11.87
C ALA A 169 -3.27 -4.72 -11.28
N ALA A 170 -3.71 -5.65 -12.12
CA ALA A 170 -4.24 -6.93 -11.66
C ALA A 170 -3.20 -7.79 -10.94
N PHE A 171 -1.91 -7.69 -11.31
CA PHE A 171 -0.82 -8.30 -10.55
C PHE A 171 -0.60 -7.58 -9.22
N GLU A 172 -0.57 -6.25 -9.22
CA GLU A 172 -0.37 -5.45 -8.00
C GLU A 172 -1.51 -5.63 -6.98
N GLU A 173 -2.74 -5.88 -7.43
CA GLU A 173 -3.86 -6.28 -6.56
C GLU A 173 -3.59 -7.59 -5.77
N THR A 174 -2.72 -8.46 -6.29
CA THR A 174 -2.31 -9.69 -5.58
C THR A 174 -1.24 -9.45 -4.53
N LEU A 175 -0.55 -8.30 -4.56
CA LEU A 175 0.59 -7.96 -3.71
C LEU A 175 0.16 -7.47 -2.32
N VAL A 176 -0.82 -8.15 -1.71
CA VAL A 176 -1.19 -7.95 -0.31
C VAL A 176 -0.34 -8.83 0.61
N THR A 177 -0.10 -8.36 1.83
CA THR A 177 0.75 -9.07 2.81
C THR A 177 -0.05 -9.47 4.06
N PRO A 178 -0.82 -10.57 4.01
CA PRO A 178 -1.60 -11.05 5.14
C PRO A 178 -0.70 -11.64 6.24
N ASN A 179 -1.33 -12.06 7.35
CA ASN A 179 -0.70 -12.86 8.41
C ASN A 179 0.49 -12.23 9.14
N SER A 180 0.58 -10.90 9.13
CA SER A 180 1.47 -10.19 10.06
C SER A 180 1.19 -10.62 11.51
N ARG A 181 2.19 -10.51 12.38
CA ARG A 181 2.01 -10.86 13.81
C ARG A 181 0.88 -10.05 14.45
N PHE A 182 0.74 -8.79 14.05
CA PHE A 182 -0.36 -7.94 14.49
C PHE A 182 -1.73 -8.46 14.00
N ASP A 183 -1.83 -8.90 12.76
CA ASP A 183 -3.07 -9.47 12.22
C ASP A 183 -3.47 -10.77 12.91
N LYS A 184 -2.50 -11.61 13.29
CA LYS A 184 -2.76 -12.82 14.08
C LYS A 184 -3.33 -12.47 15.46
N TRP A 185 -2.80 -11.43 16.10
CA TRP A 185 -3.32 -10.92 17.37
C TRP A 185 -4.74 -10.34 17.25
N LEU A 186 -5.01 -9.56 16.20
CA LEU A 186 -6.35 -9.04 15.89
C LEU A 186 -7.36 -10.17 15.66
N LYS A 187 -6.93 -11.29 15.07
CA LYS A 187 -7.73 -12.51 14.87
C LYS A 187 -7.87 -13.40 16.12
N GLY A 188 -7.31 -12.99 17.26
CA GLY A 188 -7.50 -13.65 18.55
C GLY A 188 -6.28 -14.38 19.11
N ASP A 189 -5.17 -14.50 18.37
CA ASP A 189 -3.94 -15.11 18.89
C ASP A 189 -3.23 -14.13 19.84
N LYS A 190 -3.59 -14.17 21.12
CA LYS A 190 -3.02 -13.29 22.15
C LYS A 190 -1.52 -13.50 22.38
N LYS A 191 -0.93 -14.61 21.90
CA LYS A 191 0.51 -14.89 21.99
C LYS A 191 1.31 -14.37 20.79
N ALA A 192 0.63 -13.88 19.75
CA ALA A 192 1.32 -13.36 18.57
C ALA A 192 2.13 -12.08 18.85
N LEU A 193 1.76 -11.32 19.89
CA LEU A 193 2.49 -10.14 20.36
C LEU A 193 3.06 -10.36 21.77
N THR A 194 4.23 -9.81 22.00
CA THR A 194 4.84 -9.64 23.32
C THR A 194 4.16 -8.50 24.08
N THR A 195 4.40 -8.42 25.40
CA THR A 195 3.93 -7.32 26.24
C THR A 195 4.44 -5.95 25.75
N THR A 196 5.68 -5.88 25.28
CA THR A 196 6.29 -4.65 24.75
C THR A 196 5.60 -4.18 23.46
N GLU A 197 5.34 -5.10 22.52
CA GLU A 197 4.66 -4.78 21.27
C GLU A 197 3.21 -4.36 21.51
N LEU A 198 2.51 -5.02 22.43
CA LEU A 198 1.15 -4.63 22.80
C LEU A 198 1.11 -3.25 23.50
N ALA A 199 2.08 -2.96 24.37
CA ALA A 199 2.24 -1.63 24.95
C ALA A 199 2.51 -0.57 23.87
N GLY A 200 3.31 -0.91 22.85
CA GLY A 200 3.55 -0.10 21.67
C GLY A 200 2.28 0.22 20.89
N TYR A 201 1.43 -0.78 20.63
CA TYR A 201 0.14 -0.57 19.98
C TYR A 201 -0.79 0.35 20.79
N ASN A 202 -0.87 0.12 22.11
CA ASN A 202 -1.68 0.96 22.99
C ASN A 202 -1.19 2.41 22.99
N LEU A 203 0.13 2.63 23.01
CA LEU A 203 0.72 3.95 22.91
C LEU A 203 0.48 4.59 21.53
N PHE A 204 0.57 3.81 20.45
CA PHE A 204 0.23 4.28 19.10
C PHE A 204 -1.22 4.77 19.00
N LYS A 205 -2.16 4.07 19.64
CA LYS A 205 -3.57 4.50 19.73
C LYS A 205 -3.73 5.75 20.60
N SER A 206 -3.27 5.71 21.85
CA SER A 206 -3.52 6.78 22.83
C SER A 206 -2.74 8.06 22.53
N SER A 207 -1.64 7.97 21.77
CA SER A 207 -0.88 9.14 21.34
C SER A 207 -1.55 9.94 20.23
N GLY A 208 -2.40 9.30 19.42
CA GLY A 208 -3.13 9.93 18.32
C GLY A 208 -2.70 9.49 16.92
N CYS A 209 -1.69 8.62 16.77
CA CYS A 209 -1.21 8.16 15.45
C CYS A 209 -2.34 7.53 14.61
N ILE A 210 -3.24 6.82 15.28
CA ILE A 210 -4.40 6.15 14.68
C ILE A 210 -5.38 7.12 14.00
N ALA A 211 -5.37 8.41 14.32
CA ALA A 211 -6.22 9.39 13.65
C ALA A 211 -5.91 9.48 12.13
N CYS A 212 -4.65 9.25 11.75
CA CYS A 212 -4.20 9.26 10.36
C CYS A 212 -3.90 7.85 9.83
N HIS A 213 -3.33 6.99 10.67
CA HIS A 213 -2.85 5.66 10.30
C HIS A 213 -3.78 4.56 10.81
N ASN A 214 -4.91 4.34 10.12
CA ASN A 214 -5.95 3.38 10.50
C ASN A 214 -6.41 2.52 9.31
N GLY A 215 -7.42 1.67 9.55
CA GLY A 215 -7.94 0.73 8.57
C GLY A 215 -6.98 -0.43 8.29
N PRO A 216 -7.28 -1.26 7.27
CA PRO A 216 -6.50 -2.46 6.99
C PRO A 216 -5.01 -2.20 6.69
N ALA A 217 -4.71 -1.11 5.97
CA ALA A 217 -3.36 -0.71 5.59
C ALA A 217 -2.65 0.15 6.65
N VAL A 218 -3.31 0.51 7.76
CA VAL A 218 -2.73 1.38 8.80
C VAL A 218 -2.25 2.71 8.18
N GLY A 219 -3.11 3.31 7.37
CA GLY A 219 -2.81 4.43 6.48
C GLY A 219 -3.39 4.21 5.08
N GLY A 220 -2.98 5.04 4.13
CA GLY A 220 -3.39 4.95 2.72
C GLY A 220 -4.79 5.49 2.41
N ASN A 221 -5.57 5.94 3.40
CA ASN A 221 -6.99 6.27 3.25
C ASN A 221 -7.33 7.76 3.39
N SER A 222 -6.34 8.64 3.57
CA SER A 222 -6.53 10.09 3.62
C SER A 222 -5.28 10.86 3.16
N PHE A 223 -5.45 12.15 2.93
CA PHE A 223 -4.34 13.10 2.77
C PHE A 223 -4.21 13.93 4.04
N GLN A 224 -2.99 14.08 4.56
CA GLN A 224 -2.72 14.83 5.79
C GLN A 224 -1.49 15.72 5.62
N LYS A 225 -1.46 16.82 6.37
CA LYS A 225 -0.33 17.76 6.41
C LYS A 225 0.89 17.07 7.02
N MET A 226 2.01 17.05 6.29
CA MET A 226 3.32 16.74 6.86
C MET A 226 3.86 17.99 7.57
N GLY A 227 3.94 17.93 8.89
CA GLY A 227 4.24 19.06 9.76
C GLY A 227 2.99 19.84 10.20
N LEU A 228 2.09 19.16 10.91
CA LEU A 228 0.82 19.77 11.39
C LEU A 228 1.03 20.75 12.55
N VAL A 229 1.88 20.39 13.52
CA VAL A 229 2.20 21.20 14.71
C VAL A 229 3.44 22.05 14.46
N GLU A 230 4.46 21.46 13.85
CA GLU A 230 5.71 22.13 13.46
C GLU A 230 6.03 21.79 12.01
N PRO A 231 6.61 22.71 11.22
CA PRO A 231 6.87 22.46 9.80
C PRO A 231 7.94 21.38 9.59
N TYR A 232 7.68 20.48 8.64
CA TYR A 232 8.70 19.58 8.14
C TYR A 232 9.61 20.30 7.15
N LYS A 233 10.92 20.28 7.39
CA LYS A 233 11.92 20.84 6.48
C LYS A 233 12.37 19.75 5.52
N ALA A 234 11.65 19.61 4.41
CA ALA A 234 11.96 18.61 3.39
C ALA A 234 13.20 19.02 2.59
N ASN A 235 14.01 18.03 2.20
CA ASN A 235 15.07 18.21 1.19
C ASN A 235 14.55 18.00 -0.24
N SER A 236 13.37 17.38 -0.38
CA SER A 236 12.68 17.19 -1.66
C SER A 236 11.95 18.48 -2.10
N PRO A 237 11.86 18.75 -3.42
CA PRO A 237 11.03 19.84 -3.94
C PRO A 237 9.52 19.50 -3.95
N ALA A 238 9.10 18.33 -3.47
CA ALA A 238 7.71 17.90 -3.55
C ALA A 238 6.77 18.75 -2.67
N GLU A 239 5.78 19.38 -3.30
CA GLU A 239 4.79 20.24 -2.61
C GLU A 239 3.53 19.48 -2.15
N GLY A 240 3.47 18.18 -2.40
CA GLY A 240 2.33 17.31 -2.12
C GLY A 240 1.11 17.64 -2.99
N ARG A 241 -0.07 17.58 -2.40
CA ARG A 241 -1.37 17.76 -3.07
C ARG A 241 -1.52 19.10 -3.79
N SER A 242 -0.84 20.14 -3.33
CA SER A 242 -0.87 21.46 -4.00
C SER A 242 -0.37 21.43 -5.45
N ALA A 243 0.57 20.52 -5.79
CA ALA A 243 1.03 20.33 -7.16
C ALA A 243 -0.07 19.76 -8.10
N VAL A 244 -1.11 19.14 -7.52
CA VAL A 244 -2.25 18.58 -8.25
C VAL A 244 -3.44 19.54 -8.25
N THR A 245 -3.71 20.21 -7.12
CA THR A 245 -4.92 21.02 -6.94
C THR A 245 -4.71 22.51 -7.24
N GLY A 246 -3.46 22.99 -7.25
CA GLY A 246 -3.11 24.40 -7.33
C GLY A 246 -3.46 25.22 -6.08
N LYS A 247 -3.96 24.59 -5.01
CA LYS A 247 -4.40 25.26 -3.79
C LYS A 247 -3.29 25.27 -2.75
N ASP A 248 -2.95 26.45 -2.25
CA ASP A 248 -1.93 26.58 -1.19
C ASP A 248 -2.34 25.90 0.12
N SER A 249 -3.65 25.80 0.40
CA SER A 249 -4.19 25.04 1.54
C SER A 249 -3.84 23.55 1.51
N ASP A 250 -3.51 23.01 0.32
CA ASP A 250 -3.10 21.62 0.12
C ASP A 250 -1.58 21.44 0.15
N ARG A 251 -0.81 22.52 0.38
CA ARG A 251 0.65 22.47 0.38
C ARG A 251 1.16 21.63 1.56
N PHE A 252 2.06 20.70 1.24
CA PHE A 252 2.57 19.67 2.15
C PHE A 252 1.50 18.71 2.68
N ASN A 253 0.30 18.66 2.07
CA ASN A 253 -0.60 17.54 2.30
C ASN A 253 -0.16 16.38 1.40
N PHE A 254 0.10 15.22 2.01
CA PHE A 254 0.47 14.01 1.28
C PHE A 254 -0.48 12.88 1.65
N LYS A 255 -0.58 11.88 0.77
CA LYS A 255 -1.27 10.64 1.11
C LYS A 255 -0.56 10.03 2.31
N VAL A 256 -1.30 9.75 3.37
CA VAL A 256 -0.77 9.05 4.54
C VAL A 256 -0.26 7.68 4.08
N PRO A 257 1.03 7.34 4.23
CA PRO A 257 1.53 6.04 3.78
C PRO A 257 0.94 4.88 4.60
N THR A 258 0.86 3.71 3.99
CA THR A 258 0.65 2.46 4.72
C THR A 258 1.80 2.23 5.70
N LEU A 259 1.50 1.74 6.91
CA LEU A 259 2.53 1.27 7.85
C LEU A 259 2.71 -0.26 7.81
N ARG A 260 1.98 -0.97 6.94
CA ARG A 260 2.25 -2.38 6.65
C ARG A 260 3.64 -2.53 6.03
N ASN A 261 4.43 -3.47 6.54
CA ASN A 261 5.81 -3.71 6.12
C ASN A 261 6.76 -2.52 6.26
N VAL A 262 6.45 -1.53 7.11
CA VAL A 262 7.29 -0.34 7.30
C VAL A 262 8.70 -0.68 7.81
N GLU A 263 8.90 -1.86 8.41
CA GLU A 263 10.22 -2.38 8.73
C GLU A 263 11.12 -2.60 7.51
N LEU A 264 10.52 -2.87 6.35
CA LEU A 264 11.21 -3.29 5.12
C LEU A 264 11.37 -2.15 4.09
N THR A 265 10.88 -0.94 4.40
CA THR A 265 10.76 0.16 3.43
C THR A 265 11.48 1.42 3.91
N TYR A 266 12.70 1.24 4.42
CA TYR A 266 13.57 2.36 4.76
C TYR A 266 14.23 2.91 3.48
N PRO A 267 14.68 4.18 3.45
CA PRO A 267 14.44 5.21 4.44
C PRO A 267 12.99 5.76 4.37
N TYR A 268 12.61 6.57 5.35
CA TYR A 268 11.24 7.02 5.58
C TYR A 268 10.99 8.47 5.15
N PHE A 269 9.70 8.78 5.00
CA PHE A 269 9.15 10.03 4.45
C PHE A 269 9.37 10.18 2.95
N HIS A 270 8.69 11.18 2.36
CA HIS A 270 8.67 11.38 0.91
C HIS A 270 10.04 11.78 0.35
N ASP A 271 10.95 12.31 1.18
CA ASP A 271 12.31 12.66 0.78
C ASP A 271 13.36 11.61 1.21
N GLY A 272 12.94 10.56 1.95
CA GLY A 272 13.82 9.50 2.41
C GLY A 272 14.87 9.95 3.43
N GLU A 273 14.61 11.01 4.21
CA GLU A 273 15.63 11.57 5.13
C GLU A 273 15.68 10.88 6.50
N ALA A 274 14.61 10.21 6.94
CA ALA A 274 14.65 9.44 8.18
C ALA A 274 15.19 8.03 7.91
N ALA A 275 16.42 7.75 8.36
CA ALA A 275 17.09 6.47 8.10
C ALA A 275 16.56 5.31 8.95
N THR A 276 15.97 5.60 10.12
CA THR A 276 15.49 4.59 11.06
C THR A 276 14.04 4.82 11.47
N LEU A 277 13.35 3.75 11.88
CA LEU A 277 12.00 3.86 12.44
C LEU A 277 12.01 4.73 13.70
N THR A 278 13.08 4.69 14.48
CA THR A 278 13.25 5.53 15.67
C THR A 278 13.17 7.01 15.29
N ASP A 279 13.95 7.44 14.29
CA ASP A 279 13.95 8.83 13.80
C ASP A 279 12.59 9.22 13.22
N ALA A 280 11.96 8.31 12.48
CA ALA A 280 10.65 8.53 11.90
C ALA A 280 9.55 8.69 12.97
N VAL A 281 9.55 7.85 14.00
CA VAL A 281 8.60 7.89 15.12
C VAL A 281 8.79 9.17 15.94
N ASP A 282 10.02 9.57 16.25
CA ASP A 282 10.30 10.83 16.96
C ASP A 282 9.88 12.05 16.14
N THR A 283 10.17 12.03 14.84
CA THR A 283 9.76 13.10 13.93
C THR A 283 8.24 13.21 13.85
N MET A 284 7.52 12.09 13.73
CA MET A 284 6.06 12.07 13.72
C MET A 284 5.48 12.55 15.06
N GLY A 285 6.02 12.07 16.19
CA GLY A 285 5.61 12.51 17.53
C GLY A 285 5.70 14.02 17.68
N ARG A 286 6.85 14.60 17.31
CA ARG A 286 7.09 16.04 17.43
C ARG A 286 6.24 16.84 16.43
N LEU A 287 6.37 16.56 15.14
CA LEU A 287 5.82 17.39 14.08
C LEU A 287 4.31 17.25 13.90
N GLN A 288 3.74 16.08 14.21
CA GLN A 288 2.31 15.83 14.02
C GLN A 288 1.51 15.97 15.32
N LEU A 289 2.11 15.62 16.47
CA LEU A 289 1.40 15.50 17.73
C LEU A 289 1.90 16.45 18.82
N GLY A 290 3.01 17.18 18.60
CA GLY A 290 3.64 18.01 19.63
C GLY A 290 4.19 17.21 20.81
N LYS A 291 4.50 15.92 20.60
CA LYS A 291 4.94 14.99 21.63
C LYS A 291 6.43 14.69 21.49
N LYS A 292 7.11 14.60 22.62
CA LYS A 292 8.46 14.05 22.71
C LYS A 292 8.40 12.72 23.43
N PHE A 293 8.49 11.62 22.69
CA PHE A 293 8.54 10.29 23.28
C PHE A 293 9.86 10.10 24.03
N THR A 294 9.79 9.39 25.16
CA THR A 294 10.99 8.83 25.79
C THR A 294 11.59 7.73 24.91
N ALA A 295 12.86 7.38 25.12
CA ALA A 295 13.51 6.31 24.37
C ALA A 295 12.76 4.96 24.49
N ASP A 296 12.20 4.66 25.67
CA ASP A 296 11.43 3.45 25.93
C ASP A 296 10.04 3.48 25.24
N GLU A 297 9.36 4.64 25.24
CA GLU A 297 8.12 4.82 24.49
C GLU A 297 8.32 4.67 22.97
N ASN A 298 9.37 5.30 22.42
CA ASN A 298 9.72 5.17 21.01
C ASN A 298 10.02 3.70 20.67
N ALA A 299 10.87 3.03 21.46
CA ALA A 299 11.21 1.63 21.25
C ALA A 299 9.98 0.71 21.27
N LYS A 300 8.99 0.98 22.12
CA LYS A 300 7.71 0.26 22.13
C LYS A 300 6.92 0.48 20.85
N ILE A 301 6.79 1.72 20.39
CA ILE A 301 6.10 2.02 19.11
C ILE A 301 6.82 1.33 17.96
N VAL A 302 8.15 1.41 17.88
CA VAL A 302 8.94 0.73 16.84
C VAL A 302 8.73 -0.78 16.89
N ALA A 303 8.72 -1.39 18.08
CA ALA A 303 8.42 -2.81 18.23
C ALA A 303 7.02 -3.16 17.68
N PHE A 304 6.01 -2.34 17.98
CA PHE A 304 4.68 -2.49 17.38
C PHE A 304 4.73 -2.37 15.84
N LEU A 305 5.38 -1.35 15.28
CA LEU A 305 5.44 -1.15 13.82
C LEU A 305 6.04 -2.34 13.09
N LYS A 306 7.06 -2.99 13.66
CA LYS A 306 7.66 -4.21 13.10
C LYS A 306 6.70 -5.41 13.09
N THR A 307 5.70 -5.43 13.97
CA THR A 307 4.67 -6.48 13.96
C THR A 307 3.70 -6.37 12.79
N LEU A 308 3.74 -5.26 12.04
CA LEU A 308 2.94 -4.99 10.84
C LEU A 308 3.55 -5.58 9.56
N THR A 309 4.74 -6.19 9.63
CA THR A 309 5.35 -6.94 8.53
C THR A 309 4.56 -8.24 8.31
N GLY A 310 3.97 -8.40 7.11
CA GLY A 310 3.18 -9.56 6.73
C GLY A 310 3.97 -10.57 5.90
N ASP A 311 3.29 -11.63 5.48
CA ASP A 311 3.82 -12.60 4.52
C ASP A 311 4.16 -11.87 3.22
N GLN A 312 5.43 -11.94 2.79
CA GLN A 312 5.88 -11.32 1.55
C GLN A 312 5.38 -12.12 0.33
N PRO A 313 5.24 -11.48 -0.84
CA PRO A 313 4.82 -12.17 -2.06
C PRO A 313 5.70 -13.39 -2.37
N SER A 314 5.06 -14.52 -2.65
CA SER A 314 5.75 -15.77 -2.99
C SER A 314 5.21 -16.34 -4.29
N PHE A 315 6.06 -16.34 -5.31
CA PHE A 315 5.78 -16.86 -6.64
C PHE A 315 7.08 -17.20 -7.35
N LYS A 316 7.00 -18.00 -8.41
CA LYS A 316 8.15 -18.23 -9.29
C LYS A 316 8.46 -16.97 -10.09
N LEU A 317 9.76 -16.64 -10.18
CA LEU A 317 10.26 -15.57 -11.06
C LEU A 317 9.72 -15.79 -12.49
N PRO A 318 9.10 -14.77 -13.11
CA PRO A 318 8.53 -14.92 -14.44
C PRO A 318 9.62 -15.21 -15.48
N GLN A 319 9.34 -16.16 -16.37
CA GLN A 319 10.13 -16.35 -17.59
C GLN A 319 9.51 -15.47 -18.69
N LEU A 320 10.26 -14.47 -19.14
CA LEU A 320 9.80 -13.51 -20.15
C LEU A 320 10.00 -14.09 -21.56
N PRO A 321 9.07 -13.84 -22.50
CA PRO A 321 9.25 -14.29 -23.88
C PRO A 321 10.44 -13.55 -24.53
N PRO A 322 11.24 -14.24 -25.37
CA PRO A 322 12.41 -13.63 -26.00
C PRO A 322 12.00 -12.55 -27.00
N SER A 323 12.85 -11.54 -27.17
CA SER A 323 12.70 -10.56 -28.25
C SER A 323 12.80 -11.25 -29.62
N SER A 324 12.21 -10.65 -30.65
CA SER A 324 12.35 -11.09 -32.05
C SER A 324 13.23 -10.12 -32.85
N ASP A 325 13.54 -10.47 -34.10
CA ASP A 325 14.27 -9.58 -35.01
C ASP A 325 13.54 -8.25 -35.28
N LYS A 326 12.22 -8.22 -35.05
CA LYS A 326 11.38 -7.01 -35.20
C LYS A 326 11.34 -6.16 -33.94
N THR A 327 11.84 -6.66 -32.81
CA THR A 327 11.73 -5.94 -31.54
C THR A 327 12.66 -4.73 -31.53
N PRO A 328 12.14 -3.51 -31.27
CA PRO A 328 12.94 -2.31 -31.09
C PRO A 328 14.09 -2.57 -30.12
N ARG A 329 15.31 -2.15 -30.51
CA ARG A 329 16.51 -2.35 -29.70
C ARG A 329 16.51 -1.37 -28.52
N PRO A 330 16.96 -1.79 -27.32
CA PRO A 330 17.11 -0.88 -26.20
C PRO A 330 18.14 0.22 -26.49
N GLN A 331 17.95 1.39 -25.89
CA GLN A 331 18.82 2.56 -26.00
C GLN A 331 19.40 2.94 -24.62
N PRO A 332 20.31 2.13 -24.05
CA PRO A 332 20.80 2.32 -22.68
C PRO A 332 21.68 3.56 -22.48
N PHE A 333 22.30 4.11 -23.53
CA PHE A 333 23.26 5.21 -23.43
C PHE A 333 22.90 6.43 -24.28
N GLY A 334 21.81 6.36 -25.05
CA GLY A 334 21.48 7.35 -26.08
C GLY A 334 22.51 7.43 -27.23
N LYS A 335 22.04 7.86 -28.39
CA LYS A 335 22.82 8.65 -29.34
C LYS A 335 22.09 9.97 -29.51
#